data_AF-A0A970IXX7-F1
#
_entry.id   AF-A0A970IXX7-F1
#
_cell.length_a   1.000
_cell.length_b   1.000
_cell.length_c   1.000
_cell.angle_alpha   90.00
_cell.angle_beta   90.00
_cell.angle_gamma   90.00
#
_symmetry.space_group_name_H-M   'P 1'
#
loop_
_entity.id
_entity.type
_entity.pdbx_description
1 polymer ?
#
loop_
_entity_poly.entity_id
_entity_poly.type
_entity_poly.pdbx_seq_one_letter_code
_entity_poly.pdbx_strand_id
1 'polypeptide(L)'
;MKNLEDNKVLVEITITVFEKDETYEIVYHFNGGTPHPNTVYTYRKDQLPLILLEPTLSGYRFLGWYEDENLFGSNITEIPSGSTGKKCFMPNGKKLLKNTQ
;
A
#
# COMPACT_ATOMS: atom_id res chain seq x y z
N MET A 1 7.07 -10.92 68.65
CA MET A 1 6.64 -10.34 67.35
C MET A 1 7.90 -10.05 66.55
N LYS A 2 8.17 -10.78 65.47
CA LYS A 2 9.24 -10.45 64.52
C LYS A 2 8.58 -10.31 63.15
N ASN A 3 8.62 -9.10 62.61
CA ASN A 3 7.96 -8.71 61.38
C ASN A 3 8.45 -9.57 60.21
N LEU A 4 7.49 -10.05 59.42
CA LEU A 4 7.71 -10.57 58.09
C LEU A 4 8.01 -9.34 57.22
N GLU A 5 9.28 -9.01 57.03
CA GLU A 5 9.62 -7.98 56.06
C GLU A 5 9.27 -8.52 54.68
N ASP A 6 8.32 -7.83 54.06
CA ASP A 6 7.77 -8.08 52.74
C ASP A 6 8.90 -8.38 51.74
N ASN A 7 9.10 -9.66 51.45
CA ASN A 7 10.02 -10.11 50.41
C ASN A 7 9.34 -9.87 49.05
N LYS A 8 9.17 -8.58 48.70
CA LYS A 8 8.57 -8.13 47.45
C LYS A 8 9.57 -8.40 46.34
N VAL A 9 9.47 -9.58 45.75
CA VAL A 9 10.19 -9.92 44.52
C VAL A 9 9.67 -8.98 43.42
N LEU A 10 10.47 -7.99 43.05
CA LEU A 10 10.24 -7.19 41.85
C LEU A 10 10.69 -8.03 40.66
N VAL A 11 9.76 -8.75 40.04
CA VAL A 11 10.01 -9.39 38.74
C VAL A 11 9.75 -8.35 37.67
N GLU A 12 10.81 -7.85 37.03
CA GLU A 12 10.68 -7.05 35.81
C GLU A 12 10.35 -8.00 34.64
N ILE A 13 9.06 -8.09 34.30
CA ILE A 13 8.62 -8.83 33.13
C ILE A 13 8.77 -7.92 31.91
N THR A 14 9.70 -8.28 31.00
CA THR A 14 9.77 -7.65 29.68
C THR A 14 8.83 -8.40 28.74
N ILE A 15 7.74 -7.76 28.31
CA ILE A 15 6.84 -8.31 27.29
C ILE A 15 7.32 -7.80 25.94
N THR A 16 7.82 -8.70 25.09
CA THR A 16 8.10 -8.40 23.68
C THR A 16 6.85 -8.74 22.86
N VAL A 17 6.19 -7.73 22.29
CA VAL A 17 5.09 -7.93 21.33
C VAL A 17 5.70 -8.19 19.96
N PHE A 18 5.39 -9.33 19.36
CA PHE A 18 5.69 -9.61 17.95
C PHE A 18 4.46 -9.24 17.13
N GLU A 19 4.56 -8.24 16.25
CA GLU A 19 3.51 -8.02 15.24
C GLU A 19 3.49 -9.22 14.29
N LYS A 20 2.30 -9.76 14.05
CA LYS A 20 2.10 -10.80 13.03
C LYS A 20 2.48 -10.21 11.67
N ASP A 21 3.29 -10.95 10.90
CA ASP A 21 3.63 -10.58 9.52
C ASP A 21 2.40 -10.67 8.62
N GLU A 22 1.58 -9.62 8.64
CA GLU A 22 0.41 -9.50 7.79
C GLU A 22 0.81 -9.01 6.40
N THR A 23 0.53 -9.85 5.40
CA THR A 23 0.68 -9.51 3.98
C THR A 23 -0.69 -9.16 3.42
N TYR A 24 -0.80 -8.01 2.78
CA TYR A 24 -2.03 -7.51 2.16
C TYR A 24 -1.92 -7.50 0.63
N GLU A 25 -3.03 -7.75 -0.05
CA GLU A 25 -3.13 -7.79 -1.51
C GLU A 25 -3.25 -6.38 -2.13
N ILE A 26 -2.66 -6.18 -3.30
CA ILE A 26 -2.87 -5.02 -4.18
C ILE A 26 -3.43 -5.51 -5.52
N VAL A 27 -4.61 -5.02 -5.87
CA VAL A 27 -5.27 -5.30 -7.15
C VAL A 27 -5.18 -4.07 -8.06
N TYR A 28 -4.79 -4.29 -9.31
CA TYR A 28 -4.72 -3.25 -10.34
C TYR A 28 -5.65 -3.56 -11.52
N HIS A 29 -6.47 -2.59 -11.91
CA HIS A 29 -7.34 -2.69 -13.08
C HIS A 29 -6.69 -2.05 -14.31
N PHE A 30 -5.69 -2.69 -14.91
CA PHE A 30 -4.88 -2.07 -15.98
C PHE A 30 -5.64 -1.64 -17.25
N ASN A 31 -6.92 -2.03 -17.42
CA ASN A 31 -7.79 -1.60 -18.53
C ASN A 31 -7.14 -1.78 -19.93
N GLY A 32 -6.47 -2.92 -20.12
CA GLY A 32 -5.74 -3.24 -21.36
C GLY A 32 -4.31 -2.68 -21.45
N GLY A 33 -3.86 -1.92 -20.43
CA GLY A 33 -2.49 -1.49 -20.28
C GLY A 33 -1.55 -2.60 -19.83
N THR A 34 -0.24 -2.36 -19.98
CA THR A 34 0.83 -3.24 -19.54
C THR A 34 1.41 -2.72 -18.22
N PRO A 35 1.53 -3.57 -17.17
CA PRO A 35 2.14 -3.17 -15.90
C PRO A 35 3.60 -2.79 -16.07
N HIS A 36 4.12 -1.99 -15.13
CA HIS A 36 5.56 -1.80 -15.02
C HIS A 36 6.23 -3.14 -14.63
N PRO A 37 7.43 -3.49 -15.14
CA PRO A 37 8.09 -4.77 -14.82
C PRO A 37 8.29 -5.05 -13.33
N ASN A 38 8.40 -3.98 -12.53
CA ASN A 38 8.59 -4.04 -11.09
C ASN A 38 7.30 -3.81 -10.28
N THR A 39 6.13 -3.90 -10.90
CA THR A 39 4.86 -3.81 -10.18
C THR A 39 4.77 -4.95 -9.15
N VAL A 40 4.52 -4.60 -7.90
CA VAL A 40 4.27 -5.55 -6.81
C VAL A 40 2.77 -5.67 -6.54
N TYR A 41 2.33 -6.86 -6.15
CA TYR A 41 0.91 -7.20 -5.92
C TYR A 41 0.56 -7.45 -4.46
N THR A 42 1.53 -7.27 -3.57
CA THR A 42 1.36 -7.43 -2.13
C THR A 42 2.24 -6.44 -1.38
N TYR A 43 1.84 -6.08 -0.17
CA TYR A 43 2.66 -5.28 0.75
C TYR A 43 2.51 -5.75 2.20
N ARG A 44 3.50 -5.43 3.01
CA ARG A 44 3.47 -5.52 4.48
C ARG A 44 3.74 -4.15 5.08
N LYS A 45 3.38 -3.97 6.36
CA LYS A 45 3.56 -2.68 7.07
C LYS A 45 5.01 -2.21 7.11
N ASP A 46 5.96 -3.14 7.23
CA ASP A 46 7.41 -2.88 7.26
C ASP A 46 8.00 -2.45 5.90
N GLN A 47 7.21 -2.53 4.82
CA GLN A 47 7.62 -2.19 3.46
C GLN A 47 7.05 -0.83 3.00
N LEU A 48 6.34 -0.12 3.88
CA LEU A 48 5.67 1.14 3.55
C LEU A 48 6.54 2.36 3.90
N PRO A 49 6.47 3.45 3.12
CA PRO A 49 5.54 3.67 2.01
C PRO A 49 5.93 2.91 0.74
N LEU A 50 4.94 2.45 -0.02
CA LEU A 50 5.15 1.74 -1.29
C LEU A 50 4.71 2.61 -2.47
N ILE A 51 5.65 2.97 -3.34
CA ILE A 51 5.37 3.76 -4.55
C ILE A 51 4.62 2.92 -5.59
N LEU A 52 3.54 3.48 -6.14
CA LEU A 52 2.77 2.86 -7.21
C LEU A 52 3.39 3.22 -8.57
N LEU A 53 3.77 2.19 -9.33
CA LEU A 53 4.39 2.36 -10.64
C LEU A 53 3.35 2.57 -11.74
N GLU A 54 3.68 3.39 -12.73
CA GLU A 54 2.78 3.69 -13.84
C GLU A 54 2.71 2.54 -14.85
N PRO A 55 1.51 2.16 -15.31
CA PRO A 55 1.36 1.25 -16.44
C PRO A 55 1.50 2.02 -17.76
N THR A 56 1.72 1.27 -18.83
CA THR A 56 1.75 1.84 -20.19
C THR A 56 0.53 1.37 -20.99
N LEU A 57 -0.06 2.27 -21.77
CA LEU A 57 -1.12 1.94 -22.71
C LEU A 57 -0.89 2.73 -24.01
N SER A 58 -0.68 2.03 -25.11
CA SER A 58 -0.34 2.66 -26.40
C SER A 58 -1.41 3.67 -26.84
N GLY A 59 -0.98 4.89 -27.17
CA GLY A 59 -1.87 5.98 -27.55
C GLY A 59 -2.55 6.70 -26.37
N TYR A 60 -2.16 6.43 -25.14
CA TYR A 60 -2.65 7.10 -23.93
C TYR A 60 -1.49 7.63 -23.08
N ARG A 61 -1.74 8.72 -22.35
CA ARG A 61 -0.87 9.23 -21.28
C ARG A 61 -1.49 8.88 -19.93
N PHE A 62 -0.73 8.21 -19.06
CA PHE A 62 -1.14 7.93 -17.70
C PHE A 62 -1.30 9.23 -16.90
N LEU A 63 -2.39 9.33 -16.12
CA LEU A 63 -2.71 10.50 -15.30
C LEU A 63 -2.67 10.23 -13.80
N GLY A 64 -2.78 8.97 -13.39
CA GLY A 64 -2.78 8.62 -11.97
C GLY A 64 -3.57 7.36 -11.64
N TRP A 65 -3.39 6.90 -10.39
CA TRP A 65 -4.18 5.83 -9.78
C TRP A 65 -5.28 6.39 -8.90
N TYR A 66 -6.41 5.69 -8.86
CA TYR A 66 -7.59 6.02 -8.04
C TYR A 66 -8.14 4.74 -7.40
N GLU A 67 -8.71 4.85 -6.19
CA GLU A 67 -9.42 3.74 -5.52
C GLU A 67 -10.92 3.70 -5.92
N ASP A 68 -11.42 4.71 -6.62
CA ASP A 68 -12.82 4.84 -7.06
C ASP A 68 -12.97 4.56 -8.56
N GLU A 69 -14.00 3.79 -8.93
CA GLU A 69 -14.25 3.38 -10.32
C GLU A 69 -14.65 4.53 -11.24
N ASN A 70 -15.26 5.57 -10.68
CA ASN A 70 -15.63 6.78 -11.39
C ASN A 70 -14.46 7.78 -11.44
N LEU A 71 -13.28 7.40 -10.94
CA LEU A 71 -12.05 8.19 -10.89
C LEU A 71 -12.22 9.50 -10.12
N PHE A 72 -13.09 9.49 -9.10
CA PHE A 72 -13.22 10.60 -8.16
C PHE A 72 -12.14 10.55 -7.08
N GLY A 73 -11.85 11.73 -6.50
CA GLY A 73 -10.87 11.87 -5.44
C GLY A 73 -9.50 12.32 -5.95
N SER A 74 -8.47 12.08 -5.13
CA SER A 74 -7.10 12.50 -5.42
C SER A 74 -6.32 11.37 -6.09
N ASN A 75 -5.39 11.74 -6.97
CA ASN A 75 -4.43 10.80 -7.52
C ASN A 75 -3.59 10.19 -6.40
N ILE A 76 -3.42 8.87 -6.43
CA ILE A 76 -2.66 8.08 -5.48
C ILE A 76 -1.33 7.70 -6.11
N THR A 77 -0.23 8.10 -5.48
CA THR A 77 1.13 7.79 -5.95
C THR A 77 1.83 6.74 -5.09
N GLU A 78 1.30 6.46 -3.90
CA GLU A 78 1.87 5.49 -2.95
C GLU A 78 0.82 4.92 -2.02
N ILE A 79 1.13 3.76 -1.42
CA ILE A 79 0.47 3.27 -0.21
C ILE A 79 1.26 3.86 0.98
N PRO A 80 0.66 4.72 1.83
CA PRO A 80 1.37 5.39 2.91
C PRO A 80 1.63 4.45 4.09
N SER A 81 2.64 4.78 4.92
CA SER A 81 2.93 4.05 6.17
C SER A 81 1.71 3.90 7.06
N GLY A 82 1.59 2.74 7.72
CA GLY A 82 0.44 2.41 8.56
C GLY A 82 -0.79 1.92 7.80
N SER A 83 -0.76 1.89 6.46
CA SER A 83 -1.83 1.27 5.67
C SER A 83 -1.96 -0.22 6.00
N THR A 84 -3.21 -0.68 6.00
CA THR A 84 -3.57 -2.08 6.17
C THR A 84 -4.67 -2.47 5.21
N GLY A 85 -4.86 -3.77 5.03
CA GLY A 85 -5.94 -4.32 4.23
C GLY A 85 -5.67 -4.29 2.73
N LYS A 86 -6.54 -4.97 1.99
CA LYS A 86 -6.49 -5.03 0.53
C LYS A 86 -6.64 -3.64 -0.09
N LYS A 87 -5.87 -3.38 -1.14
CA LYS A 87 -5.94 -2.16 -1.96
C LYS A 87 -6.35 -2.49 -3.39
N CYS A 88 -7.16 -1.62 -3.99
CA CYS A 88 -7.62 -1.75 -5.38
C CYS A 88 -7.38 -0.43 -6.10
N PHE A 89 -6.63 -0.45 -7.21
CA PHE A 89 -6.26 0.75 -7.96
C PHE A 89 -6.71 0.69 -9.41
N MET A 90 -7.16 1.84 -9.89
CA MET A 90 -7.79 2.03 -11.19
C MET A 90 -7.05 3.15 -11.92
N PRO A 91 -6.57 2.94 -13.15
CA PRO A 91 -5.76 3.90 -13.85
C PRO A 91 -6.66 4.93 -14.55
N ASN A 92 -6.31 6.21 -14.43
CA ASN A 92 -6.83 7.26 -15.28
C ASN A 92 -5.85 7.54 -16.43
N GLY A 93 -6.36 7.77 -17.63
CA GLY A 93 -5.54 8.01 -18.81
C GLY A 93 -6.17 8.99 -19.78
N LYS A 94 -5.35 9.85 -20.40
CA LYS A 94 -5.77 10.75 -21.48
C LYS A 94 -5.36 10.16 -22.83
N LYS A 95 -6.34 9.91 -23.71
CA LYS A 95 -6.05 9.50 -25.09
C LYS A 95 -5.25 10.60 -25.80
N LEU A 96 -4.16 10.21 -26.44
CA LEU A 96 -3.36 11.09 -27.27
C LEU A 96 -4.02 11.20 -28.64
N LEU A 97 -4.36 12.42 -29.05
CA LEU A 97 -4.85 12.68 -30.40
C LEU A 97 -3.67 12.56 -31.35
N LYS A 98 -3.81 11.76 -32.42
CA LYS A 98 -2.85 11.80 -33.52
C LYS A 98 -3.09 13.11 -34.27
N ASN A 99 -2.06 13.94 -34.38
CA ASN A 99 -2.11 15.06 -35.31
C ASN A 99 -2.12 14.49 -36.73
N THR A 100 -3.30 14.41 -37.34
CA THR A 100 -3.43 14.16 -38.76
C THR A 100 -2.97 15.43 -39.48
N GLN A 101 -1.86 15.36 -40.20
CA GLN A 101 -1.55 16.32 -41.26
C GLN A 101 -2.42 16.02 -42.48
#